data_AF-A0A1I5W2J8-F1
#
_entry.id   AF-A0A1I5W2J8-F1
#
_cell.length_a   1.000
_cell.length_b   1.000
_cell.length_c   1.000
_cell.angle_alpha   90.00
_cell.angle_beta   90.00
_cell.angle_gamma   90.00
#
_symmetry.space_group_name_H-M   'P 1'
#
loop_
_entity.id
_entity.type
_entity.pdbx_description
1 polymer ?
#
loop_
_entity_poly.entity_id
_entity_poly.type
_entity_poly.pdbx_seq_one_letter_code
_entity_poly.pdbx_strand_id
1 'polypeptide(L)'
;MTDFRLLRRTVYESPDGQSVTLCLSPSATSDLQRSIEARLPDGWAEVESVPVPVEQLPWGAPAQDAFWPTIHRLRADLKEAGIKGAEDLATAPGWVPILKALAPELICLQQRHAGTINVRQVKEKFGLLRVYLSVDGDDQELGDRLLDLEDWCEGQSRDRCMIYGTPGERLREPHVLTLSPDAVALRERDLKAFRRAFSPPPSPDPLRPYCVPPN
;
A
#
# COMPACT_ATOMS: atom_id res chain seq x y z
N MET A 1 14.97 -1.75 17.09
CA MET A 1 13.83 -1.78 16.14
C MET A 1 14.43 -1.73 14.76
N THR A 2 14.18 -2.74 13.94
CA THR A 2 14.60 -2.75 12.53
C THR A 2 13.60 -1.88 11.79
N ASP A 3 14.05 -0.74 11.26
CA ASP A 3 13.24 0.09 10.37
C ASP A 3 12.76 -0.80 9.22
N PHE A 4 11.44 -0.91 9.04
CA PHE A 4 10.96 -1.20 7.69
C PHE A 4 11.54 -0.09 6.82
N ARG A 5 12.11 -0.47 5.68
CA ARG A 5 12.75 0.46 4.77
C ARG A 5 12.09 0.22 3.43
N LEU A 6 11.33 1.19 2.95
CA LEU A 6 11.15 1.30 1.53
C LEU A 6 12.48 1.73 0.93
N LEU A 7 12.85 1.20 -0.23
CA LEU A 7 13.85 1.78 -1.12
C LEU A 7 13.09 2.44 -2.26
N ARG A 8 13.64 3.50 -2.84
CA ARG A 8 13.24 3.94 -4.17
C ARG A 8 14.02 3.10 -5.17
N ARG A 9 13.32 2.29 -5.96
CA ARG A 9 13.85 1.59 -7.13
C ARG A 9 13.68 2.48 -8.33
N THR A 10 14.78 2.94 -8.91
CA THR A 10 14.79 3.71 -10.15
C THR A 10 15.46 2.90 -11.25
N VAL A 11 14.75 2.70 -12.37
CA VAL A 11 15.24 2.01 -13.55
C VAL A 11 15.57 3.05 -14.62
N TYR A 12 16.79 3.00 -15.11
CA TYR A 12 17.26 3.77 -16.24
C TYR A 12 17.46 2.85 -17.43
N GLU A 13 17.01 3.27 -18.60
CA GLU A 13 17.20 2.54 -19.85
C GLU A 13 17.98 3.37 -20.86
N SER A 14 18.82 2.67 -21.62
CA SER A 14 19.59 3.23 -22.73
C SER A 14 18.82 3.12 -24.07
N PRO A 15 19.22 3.87 -25.10
CA PRO A 15 18.60 3.79 -26.43
C PRO A 15 18.69 2.42 -27.10
N ASP A 16 19.70 1.61 -26.75
CA ASP A 16 19.89 0.25 -27.23
C ASP A 16 19.22 -0.82 -26.34
N GLY A 17 18.43 -0.41 -25.34
CA GLY A 17 17.60 -1.29 -24.51
C GLY A 17 18.34 -1.95 -23.33
N GLN A 18 19.49 -1.44 -22.92
CA GLN A 18 20.15 -1.84 -21.68
C GLN A 18 19.48 -1.15 -20.49
N SER A 19 19.43 -1.81 -19.34
CA SER A 19 18.80 -1.26 -18.13
C SER A 19 19.75 -1.30 -16.93
N VAL A 20 19.72 -0.24 -16.11
CA VAL A 20 20.38 -0.17 -14.80
C VAL A 20 19.33 0.15 -13.74
N THR A 21 19.35 -0.63 -12.66
CA THR A 21 18.43 -0.44 -11.52
C THR A 21 19.20 0.07 -10.31
N LEU A 22 18.76 1.20 -9.77
CA LEU A 22 19.24 1.77 -8.52
C LEU A 22 18.21 1.55 -7.42
N CYS A 23 18.62 1.02 -6.28
CA CYS A 23 17.78 0.89 -5.10
C CYS A 23 18.38 1.74 -3.98
N LEU A 24 17.83 2.93 -3.77
CA LEU A 24 18.32 3.88 -2.77
C LEU A 24 17.36 3.98 -1.60
N SER A 25 17.89 4.16 -0.39
CA SER A 25 17.06 4.54 0.75
C SER A 25 16.36 5.88 0.45
N PRO A 26 15.13 6.10 0.91
CA PRO A 26 14.46 7.40 0.92
C PRO A 26 15.36 8.46 1.53
N SER A 27 16.12 8.11 2.58
CA SER A 27 17.08 8.99 3.25
C SER A 27 18.44 9.10 2.56
N ALA A 28 18.69 8.36 1.47
CA ALA A 28 19.85 8.63 0.63
C ALA A 28 19.69 10.04 0.07
N THR A 29 20.69 10.88 0.27
CA THR A 29 20.61 12.28 -0.14
C THR A 29 20.36 12.36 -1.63
N SER A 30 19.55 13.34 -2.04
CA SER A 30 19.34 13.71 -3.45
C SER A 30 20.67 13.88 -4.20
N ASP A 31 21.75 14.20 -3.49
CA ASP A 31 23.11 14.27 -4.02
C ASP A 31 23.68 12.92 -4.47
N LEU A 32 23.40 11.81 -3.77
CA LEU A 32 23.85 10.49 -4.21
C LEU A 32 23.13 10.08 -5.49
N GLN A 33 21.81 10.27 -5.53
CA GLN A 33 21.02 10.02 -6.74
C GLN A 33 21.54 10.87 -7.91
N ARG A 34 21.69 12.19 -7.72
CA ARG A 34 22.21 13.11 -8.73
C ARG A 34 23.64 12.75 -9.17
N SER A 35 24.48 12.27 -8.25
CA SER A 35 25.85 11.83 -8.56
C SER A 35 25.87 10.57 -9.43
N ILE A 36 24.89 9.68 -9.25
CA ILE A 36 24.75 8.50 -10.12
C ILE A 36 24.16 8.91 -11.48
N GLU A 37 23.12 9.73 -11.49
CA GLU A 37 22.51 10.27 -12.73
C GLU A 37 23.54 11.00 -13.59
N ALA A 38 24.40 11.82 -12.98
CA ALA A 38 25.46 12.55 -13.68
C ALA A 38 26.56 11.65 -14.27
N ARG A 39 26.58 10.35 -13.93
CA ARG A 39 27.51 9.36 -14.48
C ARG A 39 26.86 8.45 -15.52
N LEU A 40 25.56 8.57 -15.75
CA LEU A 40 24.89 7.83 -16.82
C LEU A 40 25.36 8.37 -18.18
N PRO A 41 25.60 7.49 -19.18
CA PRO A 41 25.93 7.93 -20.53
C PRO A 41 24.80 8.76 -21.17
N ASP A 42 25.16 9.56 -22.17
CA ASP A 42 24.19 10.33 -22.93
C ASP A 42 23.10 9.43 -23.53
N GLY A 43 21.85 9.88 -23.44
CA GLY A 43 20.68 9.17 -23.97
C GLY A 43 20.05 8.15 -23.00
N TRP A 44 20.65 7.91 -21.83
CA TRP A 44 19.98 7.16 -20.77
C TRP A 44 18.86 8.01 -20.16
N ALA A 45 17.71 7.39 -19.91
CA ALA A 45 16.56 8.06 -19.32
C ALA A 45 15.97 7.22 -18.18
N GLU A 46 15.45 7.91 -17.15
CA GLU A 46 14.61 7.28 -16.14
C GLU A 46 13.31 6.82 -16.80
N VAL A 47 13.01 5.52 -16.72
CA VAL A 47 11.78 4.92 -17.27
C VAL A 47 10.80 4.47 -16.18
N GLU A 48 11.30 4.23 -14.97
CA GLU A 48 10.48 3.82 -13.84
C GLU A 48 11.15 4.29 -12.54
N SER A 49 10.37 4.85 -11.63
CA SER A 49 10.84 5.18 -10.28
C SER A 49 9.71 4.88 -9.31
N VAL A 50 9.87 3.79 -8.57
CA VAL A 50 8.84 3.26 -7.68
C VAL A 50 9.43 2.90 -6.32
N PRO A 51 8.72 3.19 -5.23
CA PRO A 51 9.07 2.64 -3.93
C PRO A 51 8.94 1.10 -3.97
N VAL A 52 9.89 0.40 -3.35
CA VAL A 52 9.91 -1.05 -3.19
C VAL A 52 10.27 -1.39 -1.74
N PRO A 53 9.65 -2.39 -1.13
CA PRO A 53 10.05 -2.78 0.22
C PRO A 53 11.41 -3.48 0.19
N VAL A 54 12.27 -3.24 1.20
CA VAL A 54 13.54 -3.98 1.37
C VAL A 54 13.29 -5.47 1.54
N GLU A 55 12.19 -5.83 2.20
CA GLU A 55 11.77 -7.21 2.43
C GLU A 55 10.50 -7.51 1.64
N GLN A 56 10.39 -8.74 1.11
CA GLN A 56 9.13 -9.17 0.53
C GLN A 56 8.03 -9.16 1.60
N LEU A 57 6.88 -8.60 1.25
CA LEU A 57 5.72 -8.65 2.15
C LEU A 57 5.35 -10.11 2.40
N PRO A 58 4.96 -10.46 3.64
CA PRO A 58 4.45 -11.79 3.95
C PRO A 58 3.04 -11.94 3.37
N TRP A 59 2.97 -12.14 2.06
CA TRP A 59 1.74 -12.24 1.31
C TRP A 59 0.85 -13.38 1.83
N GLY A 60 -0.46 -13.17 1.74
CA GLY A 60 -1.45 -14.05 2.33
C GLY A 60 -2.44 -13.25 3.15
N ALA A 61 -3.73 -13.52 2.95
CA ALA A 61 -4.76 -13.01 3.83
C ALA A 61 -4.55 -13.58 5.25
N PRO A 62 -4.74 -12.77 6.31
CA PRO A 62 -4.75 -13.29 7.66
C PRO A 62 -5.89 -14.29 7.82
N ALA A 63 -5.75 -15.20 8.78
CA ALA A 63 -6.87 -16.01 9.23
C ALA A 63 -8.05 -15.12 9.64
N GLN A 64 -9.27 -15.62 9.46
CA GLN A 64 -10.49 -14.82 9.66
C GLN A 64 -10.61 -14.28 11.09
N ASP A 65 -10.21 -15.07 12.08
CA ASP A 65 -10.16 -14.71 13.50
C ASP A 65 -9.03 -13.72 13.83
N ALA A 66 -7.96 -13.68 13.03
CA ALA A 66 -6.85 -12.75 13.18
C ALA A 66 -7.06 -11.41 12.46
N PHE A 67 -8.00 -11.32 11.51
CA PHE A 67 -8.21 -10.11 10.70
C PHE A 67 -8.50 -8.87 11.56
N TRP A 68 -9.58 -8.89 12.35
CA TRP A 68 -9.97 -7.73 13.16
C TRP A 68 -8.97 -7.40 14.26
N PRO A 69 -8.44 -8.37 15.03
CA PRO A 69 -7.37 -8.10 15.98
C PRO A 69 -6.17 -7.40 15.33
N THR A 70 -5.79 -7.80 14.11
CA THR A 70 -4.71 -7.15 13.35
C THR A 70 -5.07 -5.71 13.00
N ILE A 71 -6.24 -5.47 12.40
CA ILE A 71 -6.68 -4.11 12.05
C ILE A 71 -6.80 -3.22 13.29
N HIS A 72 -7.39 -3.70 14.38
CA HIS A 72 -7.52 -2.95 15.64
C HIS A 72 -6.17 -2.61 16.24
N ARG A 73 -5.21 -3.54 16.21
CA ARG A 73 -3.84 -3.27 16.66
C ARG A 73 -3.21 -2.15 15.84
N LEU A 74 -3.23 -2.25 14.51
CA LEU A 74 -2.67 -1.19 13.63
C LEU A 74 -3.32 0.18 13.90
N ARG A 75 -4.65 0.21 14.08
CA ARG A 75 -5.37 1.44 14.42
C ARG A 75 -4.95 2.01 15.77
N ALA A 76 -4.76 1.16 16.77
CA ALA A 76 -4.32 1.58 18.10
C ALA A 76 -2.91 2.17 18.02
N ASP A 77 -2.00 1.50 17.33
CA ASP A 77 -0.60 1.93 17.18
C ASP A 77 -0.52 3.29 16.45
N LEU A 78 -1.30 3.49 15.38
CA LEU A 78 -1.40 4.77 14.68
C LEU A 78 -1.95 5.89 15.58
N LYS A 79 -2.99 5.59 16.38
CA LYS A 79 -3.58 6.58 17.31
C LYS A 79 -2.61 6.96 18.43
N GLU A 80 -1.88 5.98 18.97
CA GLU A 80 -0.86 6.21 19.99
C GLU A 80 0.26 7.12 19.46
N ALA A 81 0.60 7.00 18.18
CA ALA A 81 1.54 7.89 17.50
C ALA A 81 0.98 9.29 17.18
N GLY A 82 -0.29 9.57 17.47
CA GLY A 82 -0.94 10.86 17.18
C GLY A 82 -1.48 11.02 15.75
N ILE A 83 -1.53 9.94 14.96
CA ILE A 83 -2.03 9.95 13.58
C ILE A 83 -3.57 9.96 13.60
N LYS A 84 -4.16 10.91 12.89
CA LYS A 84 -5.63 11.09 12.80
C LYS A 84 -6.25 10.17 11.76
N GLY A 85 -7.54 9.86 11.91
CA GLY A 85 -8.31 9.08 10.93
C GLY A 85 -7.94 7.59 10.87
N ALA A 86 -7.19 7.09 11.87
CA ALA A 86 -6.79 5.68 11.91
C ALA A 86 -7.99 4.71 11.81
N GLU A 87 -9.16 5.09 12.29
CA GLU A 87 -10.41 4.34 12.12
C GLU A 87 -10.82 4.05 10.66
N ASP A 88 -10.33 4.82 9.70
CA ASP A 88 -10.57 4.62 8.27
C ASP A 88 -9.64 3.55 7.67
N LEU A 89 -8.70 3.04 8.46
CA LEU A 89 -7.82 1.94 8.10
C LEU A 89 -8.61 0.62 8.07
N ALA A 90 -9.24 0.30 6.94
CA ALA A 90 -9.86 -0.99 6.65
C ALA A 90 -9.64 -1.36 5.19
N THR A 91 -9.48 -2.65 4.90
CA THR A 91 -9.20 -3.13 3.55
C THR A 91 -9.66 -4.58 3.38
N ALA A 92 -9.60 -5.08 2.14
CA ALA A 92 -9.85 -6.49 1.86
C ALA A 92 -8.72 -7.38 2.47
N PRO A 93 -9.02 -8.61 2.93
CA PRO A 93 -8.06 -9.42 3.69
C PRO A 93 -6.69 -9.62 3.02
N GLY A 94 -6.67 -9.81 1.70
CA GLY A 94 -5.44 -10.02 0.94
C GLY A 94 -4.47 -8.83 0.94
N TRP A 95 -4.93 -7.64 1.32
CA TRP A 95 -4.13 -6.41 1.36
C TRP A 95 -3.73 -5.98 2.78
N VAL A 96 -4.09 -6.75 3.81
CA VAL A 96 -3.63 -6.50 5.18
C VAL A 96 -2.10 -6.47 5.31
N PRO A 97 -1.32 -7.32 4.62
CA PRO A 97 0.15 -7.23 4.66
C PRO A 97 0.69 -5.85 4.24
N ILE A 98 0.04 -5.18 3.29
CA ILE A 98 0.42 -3.82 2.86
C ILE A 98 0.21 -2.83 4.01
N LEU A 99 -0.92 -2.90 4.71
CA LEU A 99 -1.20 -2.02 5.85
C LEU A 99 -0.27 -2.29 7.04
N LYS A 100 0.12 -3.55 7.27
CA LYS A 100 1.09 -3.90 8.32
C LYS A 100 2.48 -3.30 8.07
N ALA A 101 2.87 -3.17 6.81
CA ALA A 101 4.11 -2.53 6.41
C ALA A 101 3.99 -0.99 6.40
N LEU A 102 2.83 -0.47 5.99
CA LEU A 102 2.58 0.98 5.98
C LEU A 102 2.56 1.59 7.39
N ALA A 103 1.93 0.95 8.37
CA ALA A 103 1.70 1.58 9.68
C ALA A 103 3.00 1.98 10.42
N PRO A 104 4.04 1.13 10.52
CA PRO A 104 5.31 1.53 11.12
C PRO A 104 5.98 2.71 10.41
N GLU A 105 5.88 2.80 9.09
CA GLU A 105 6.42 3.92 8.31
C GLU A 105 5.71 5.23 8.66
N LEU A 106 4.38 5.22 8.72
CA LEU A 106 3.61 6.39 9.12
C LEU A 106 3.95 6.84 10.54
N ILE A 107 4.09 5.90 11.48
CA ILE A 107 4.50 6.19 12.86
C ILE A 107 5.89 6.83 12.89
N CYS A 108 6.83 6.28 12.11
CA CYS A 108 8.19 6.80 12.03
C CYS A 108 8.22 8.23 11.46
N LEU A 109 7.47 8.48 10.39
CA LEU A 109 7.33 9.81 9.79
C LEU A 109 6.68 10.79 10.78
N GLN A 110 5.61 10.39 11.46
CA GLN A 110 4.92 11.23 12.43
C GLN A 110 5.84 11.69 13.58
N GLN A 111 6.81 10.87 13.98
CA GLN A 111 7.77 11.20 15.03
C GLN A 111 8.89 12.15 14.56
N ARG A 112 9.16 12.20 13.25
CA ARG A 112 10.25 13.00 12.66
C ARG A 112 9.80 14.37 12.16
N HIS A 113 8.50 14.53 11.94
CA HIS A 113 7.91 15.72 11.32
C HIS A 113 6.99 16.45 12.28
N ALA A 114 6.89 17.77 12.13
CA ALA A 114 6.01 18.60 12.95
C ALA A 114 4.55 18.59 12.46
N GLY A 115 4.35 18.29 11.17
CA GLY A 115 3.01 18.12 10.58
C GLY A 115 2.27 16.91 11.17
N THR A 116 0.93 16.97 11.22
CA THR A 116 0.12 15.84 11.67
C THR A 116 -0.38 15.03 10.48
N ILE A 117 -0.06 13.75 10.44
CA ILE A 117 -0.54 12.80 9.43
C ILE A 117 -2.01 12.49 9.69
N ASN A 118 -2.80 12.46 8.61
CA ASN A 118 -4.19 12.03 8.60
C ASN A 118 -4.37 10.89 7.60
N VAL A 119 -4.95 9.78 8.03
CA VAL A 119 -5.52 8.77 7.14
C VAL A 119 -6.92 9.25 6.77
N ARG A 120 -7.13 9.68 5.52
CA ARG A 120 -8.42 10.21 5.06
C ARG A 120 -9.35 9.10 4.60
N GLN A 121 -8.80 8.09 3.93
CA GLN A 121 -9.59 7.00 3.39
C GLN A 121 -8.68 5.83 3.00
N VAL A 122 -9.12 4.61 3.27
CA VAL A 122 -8.60 3.40 2.63
C VAL A 122 -9.74 2.76 1.86
N LYS A 123 -9.55 2.54 0.56
CA LYS A 123 -10.58 1.94 -0.29
C LYS A 123 -9.98 1.09 -1.40
N GLU A 124 -10.81 0.21 -1.94
CA GLU A 124 -10.55 -0.38 -3.24
C GLU A 124 -10.94 0.63 -4.35
N LYS A 125 -10.12 0.74 -5.39
CA LYS A 125 -10.45 1.45 -6.63
C LYS A 125 -9.77 0.79 -7.82
N PHE A 126 -10.57 0.34 -8.78
CA PHE A 126 -10.11 -0.31 -10.01
C PHE A 126 -9.23 -1.55 -9.80
N GLY A 127 -9.55 -2.35 -8.79
CA GLY A 127 -8.84 -3.57 -8.43
C GLY A 127 -7.57 -3.33 -7.63
N LEU A 128 -7.41 -2.12 -7.08
CA LEU A 128 -6.22 -1.67 -6.39
C LEU A 128 -6.57 -1.10 -5.02
N LEU A 129 -5.62 -1.21 -4.10
CA LEU A 129 -5.66 -0.50 -2.84
C LEU A 129 -5.34 0.98 -3.08
N ARG A 130 -6.22 1.85 -2.62
CA ARG A 130 -5.96 3.29 -2.50
C ARG A 130 -5.97 3.66 -1.03
N VAL A 131 -4.84 4.19 -0.57
CA VAL A 131 -4.71 4.86 0.71
C VAL A 131 -4.62 6.34 0.41
N TYR A 132 -5.46 7.15 1.03
CA TYR A 132 -5.40 8.61 0.94
C TYR A 132 -4.94 9.16 2.28
N LEU A 133 -3.85 9.89 2.24
CA LEU A 133 -3.13 10.46 3.34
C LEU A 133 -3.06 11.98 3.14
N SER A 134 -2.95 12.74 4.23
CA SER A 134 -2.70 14.17 4.14
C SER A 134 -1.96 14.67 5.38
N VAL A 135 -1.36 15.84 5.28
CA VAL A 135 -0.72 16.53 6.40
C VAL A 135 -1.59 17.71 6.84
N ASP A 136 -1.82 17.86 8.14
CA ASP A 136 -2.25 19.14 8.70
C ASP A 136 -0.98 19.95 9.05
N GLY A 137 -0.89 21.18 8.52
CA GLY A 137 0.27 22.06 8.65
C GLY A 137 1.09 22.17 7.35
N ASP A 138 2.08 23.06 7.34
CA ASP A 138 2.89 23.38 6.16
C ASP A 138 4.20 22.56 6.13
N ASP A 139 4.10 21.23 6.13
CA ASP A 139 5.24 20.32 6.02
C ASP A 139 5.24 19.64 4.65
N GLN A 140 5.83 20.33 3.66
CA GLN A 140 5.85 19.87 2.26
C GLN A 140 6.63 18.56 2.09
N GLU A 141 7.75 18.41 2.80
CA GLU A 141 8.57 17.19 2.72
C GLU A 141 7.78 15.97 3.21
N LEU A 142 7.07 16.11 4.33
CA LEU A 142 6.17 15.05 4.79
C LEU A 142 5.08 14.77 3.74
N GLY A 143 4.48 15.80 3.16
CA GLY A 143 3.48 15.66 2.10
C GLY A 143 3.96 14.81 0.93
N ASP A 144 5.15 15.11 0.40
CA ASP A 144 5.76 14.37 -0.72
C ASP A 144 6.04 12.90 -0.32
N ARG A 145 6.47 12.67 0.92
CA ARG A 145 6.66 11.31 1.45
C ARG A 145 5.38 10.51 1.58
N LEU A 146 4.28 11.15 1.97
CA LEU A 146 2.99 10.49 2.05
C LEU A 146 2.52 10.09 0.65
N LEU A 147 2.72 10.93 -0.37
CA LEU A 147 2.42 10.58 -1.76
C LEU A 147 3.20 9.36 -2.24
N ASP A 148 4.51 9.29 -1.95
CA ASP A 148 5.32 8.10 -2.23
C ASP A 148 4.72 6.83 -1.59
N LEU A 149 4.21 6.93 -0.35
CA LEU A 149 3.59 5.79 0.34
C LEU A 149 2.23 5.38 -0.26
N GLU A 150 1.45 6.34 -0.75
CA GLU A 150 0.19 6.06 -1.45
C GLU A 150 0.46 5.28 -2.75
N ASP A 151 1.41 5.76 -3.55
CA ASP A 151 1.83 5.12 -4.80
C ASP A 151 2.42 3.74 -4.54
N TRP A 152 3.19 3.60 -3.46
CA TRP A 152 3.67 2.30 -3.00
C TRP A 152 2.53 1.33 -2.72
N CYS A 153 1.55 1.73 -1.91
CA CYS A 153 0.41 0.87 -1.56
C CYS A 153 -0.36 0.42 -2.79
N GLU A 154 -0.60 1.33 -3.74
CA GLU A 154 -1.23 0.99 -5.01
C GLU A 154 -0.37 0.00 -5.80
N GLY A 155 0.92 0.28 -5.94
CA GLY A 155 1.88 -0.57 -6.64
C GLY A 155 1.92 -1.99 -6.08
N GLN A 156 1.96 -2.14 -4.76
CA GLN A 156 1.96 -3.44 -4.08
C GLN A 156 0.65 -4.23 -4.26
N SER A 157 -0.48 -3.54 -4.46
CA SER A 157 -1.76 -4.21 -4.67
C SER A 157 -2.01 -4.65 -6.13
N ARG A 158 -1.20 -4.16 -7.08
CA ARG A 158 -1.44 -4.24 -8.53
C ARG A 158 -1.61 -5.65 -9.07
N ASP A 159 -0.81 -6.59 -8.58
CA ASP A 159 -0.72 -7.98 -9.02
C ASP A 159 -1.20 -8.95 -7.93
N ARG A 160 -1.87 -8.44 -6.89
CA ARG A 160 -2.28 -9.23 -5.73
C ARG A 160 -3.79 -9.34 -5.63
N CYS A 161 -4.24 -10.58 -5.49
CA CYS A 161 -5.62 -10.89 -5.18
C CYS A 161 -6.06 -10.17 -3.90
N MET A 162 -7.09 -9.35 -4.00
CA MET A 162 -7.61 -8.60 -2.84
C MET A 162 -8.16 -9.50 -1.72
N ILE A 163 -8.56 -10.73 -2.04
CA ILE A 163 -9.13 -11.68 -1.07
C ILE A 163 -8.03 -12.46 -0.37
N TYR A 164 -7.07 -13.00 -1.12
CA TYR A 164 -6.10 -13.97 -0.60
C TYR A 164 -4.67 -13.43 -0.51
N GLY A 165 -4.36 -12.28 -1.11
CA GLY A 165 -3.01 -11.70 -1.16
C GLY A 165 -2.04 -12.44 -2.09
N THR A 166 -2.47 -13.54 -2.71
CA THR A 166 -1.72 -14.31 -3.70
C THR A 166 -1.67 -13.59 -5.05
N PRO A 167 -0.77 -13.97 -5.98
CA PRO A 167 -0.77 -13.42 -7.33
C PRO A 167 -2.16 -13.52 -7.99
N GLY A 168 -2.56 -12.46 -8.69
CA GLY A 168 -3.85 -12.38 -9.37
C GLY A 168 -3.81 -11.51 -10.61
N GLU A 169 -4.89 -11.58 -11.38
CA GLU A 169 -5.06 -10.81 -12.61
C GLU A 169 -6.20 -9.81 -12.48
N ARG A 170 -6.07 -8.66 -13.14
CA ARG A 170 -7.12 -7.66 -13.23
C ARG A 170 -8.21 -8.14 -14.18
N LEU A 171 -9.38 -8.44 -13.63
CA LEU A 171 -10.58 -8.77 -14.38
C LEU A 171 -11.40 -7.50 -14.59
N ARG A 172 -11.89 -7.25 -15.81
CA ARG A 172 -12.50 -5.97 -16.18
C ARG A 172 -14.01 -5.86 -15.96
N GLU A 173 -14.72 -6.96 -15.62
CA GLU A 173 -16.20 -6.95 -15.61
C GLU A 173 -16.84 -7.71 -14.42
N PRO A 174 -17.97 -7.23 -13.86
CA PRO A 174 -18.58 -5.88 -14.03
C PRO A 174 -17.87 -4.79 -13.21
N HIS A 175 -16.95 -5.17 -12.33
CA HIS A 175 -16.06 -4.28 -11.59
C HIS A 175 -14.63 -4.70 -11.88
N VAL A 176 -13.73 -3.71 -11.97
CA VAL A 176 -12.31 -4.01 -12.10
C VAL A 176 -11.81 -4.52 -10.75
N LEU A 177 -11.47 -5.81 -10.68
CA LEU A 177 -10.95 -6.47 -9.47
C LEU A 177 -9.67 -7.23 -9.81
N THR A 178 -8.71 -7.24 -8.90
CA THR A 178 -7.53 -8.13 -9.00
C THR A 178 -7.82 -9.40 -8.22
N LEU A 179 -7.98 -10.53 -8.91
CA LEU A 179 -8.37 -11.81 -8.32
C LEU A 179 -7.42 -12.94 -8.74
N SER A 180 -7.15 -13.86 -7.82
CA SER A 180 -6.46 -15.12 -8.14
C SER A 180 -7.44 -16.10 -8.80
N PRO A 181 -6.94 -17.18 -9.46
CA PRO A 181 -7.80 -18.23 -10.00
C PRO A 181 -8.78 -18.81 -8.97
N ASP A 182 -8.34 -19.00 -7.72
CA ASP A 182 -9.21 -19.50 -6.64
C ASP A 182 -10.35 -18.54 -6.31
N ALA A 183 -10.09 -17.23 -6.33
CA ALA A 183 -11.11 -16.22 -6.09
C ALA A 183 -12.11 -16.14 -7.24
N VAL A 184 -11.65 -16.36 -8.48
CA VAL A 184 -12.53 -16.48 -9.66
C VAL A 184 -13.42 -17.71 -9.56
N ALA A 185 -12.85 -18.87 -9.25
CA ALA A 185 -13.61 -20.10 -9.06
C ALA A 185 -14.63 -19.97 -7.92
N LEU A 186 -14.28 -19.27 -6.83
CA LEU A 186 -15.23 -18.96 -5.76
C LEU A 186 -16.37 -18.07 -6.24
N ARG A 187 -16.06 -17.02 -7.02
CA ARG A 187 -17.07 -16.10 -7.60
C ARG A 187 -18.09 -16.83 -8.45
N GLU A 188 -17.63 -17.75 -9.29
CA GLU A 188 -18.46 -18.54 -10.20
C GLU A 188 -19.31 -19.57 -9.46
N ARG A 189 -18.76 -20.22 -8.43
CA ARG A 189 -19.44 -21.27 -7.66
C ARG A 189 -20.42 -20.72 -6.61
N ASP A 190 -20.02 -19.68 -5.88
CA ASP A 190 -20.79 -19.11 -4.77
C ASP A 190 -20.54 -17.61 -4.62
N LEU A 191 -21.33 -16.82 -5.35
CA LEU A 191 -21.26 -15.36 -5.33
C LEU A 191 -21.48 -14.77 -3.92
N LYS A 192 -22.26 -15.44 -3.06
CA LYS A 192 -22.51 -14.97 -1.68
C LYS A 192 -21.30 -15.19 -0.79
N ALA A 193 -20.61 -16.33 -0.91
CA ALA A 193 -19.33 -16.55 -0.23
C ALA A 193 -18.25 -15.60 -0.76
N PHE A 194 -18.17 -15.41 -2.08
CA PHE A 194 -17.26 -14.43 -2.69
C PHE A 194 -17.47 -13.01 -2.13
N ARG A 195 -18.73 -12.54 -2.06
CA ARG A 195 -19.07 -11.23 -1.50
C ARG A 195 -18.65 -11.06 -0.04
N ARG A 196 -18.75 -12.14 0.75
CA ARG A 196 -18.30 -12.16 2.15
C ARG A 196 -16.79 -12.22 2.29
N ALA A 197 -16.08 -12.75 1.30
CA ALA A 197 -14.63 -12.90 1.33
C ALA A 197 -13.88 -11.61 0.95
N PHE A 198 -14.45 -10.77 0.07
CA PHE A 198 -13.84 -9.47 -0.26
C PHE A 198 -14.22 -8.37 0.74
N SER A 199 -15.40 -8.44 1.34
CA SER A 199 -15.79 -7.53 2.42
C SER A 199 -14.98 -7.88 3.68
N PRO A 200 -14.51 -6.91 4.47
CA PRO A 200 -14.05 -7.20 5.81
C PRO A 200 -15.10 -8.06 6.54
N PRO A 201 -14.71 -9.10 7.30
CA PRO A 201 -15.67 -9.88 8.09
C PRO A 201 -16.47 -8.93 9.00
N PRO A 202 -17.70 -9.27 9.44
CA PRO A 202 -18.45 -8.41 10.34
C PRO A 202 -17.63 -8.07 11.58
N SER A 203 -17.60 -6.79 11.93
CA SER A 203 -16.84 -6.25 13.05
C SER A 203 -17.57 -6.71 14.30
N PRO A 204 -16.84 -7.16 15.34
CA PRO A 204 -17.45 -7.43 16.62
C PRO A 204 -17.98 -6.14 17.29
N ASP A 205 -17.57 -4.97 16.81
CA ASP A 205 -18.09 -3.66 17.24
C ASP A 205 -19.34 -3.29 16.43
N PRO A 206 -20.54 -3.28 17.03
CA PRO A 206 -21.81 -3.01 16.34
C PRO A 206 -22.04 -1.53 16.02
N LEU A 207 -21.17 -0.62 16.47
CA LEU A 207 -21.41 0.84 16.40
C LEU A 207 -20.95 1.51 15.11
N ARG A 208 -20.44 0.77 14.12
CA ARG A 208 -20.08 1.35 12.81
C ARG A 208 -20.58 0.49 11.64
N PRO A 209 -21.55 0.99 10.86
CA PRO A 209 -21.86 0.37 9.56
C PRO A 209 -20.64 0.55 8.64
N TYR A 210 -20.29 -0.53 7.93
CA TYR A 210 -19.27 -0.48 6.90
C TYR A 210 -19.59 0.59 5.86
N CYS A 211 -18.54 1.21 5.30
CA CYS A 211 -18.63 1.77 3.96
C CYS A 211 -18.86 0.60 3.00
N VAL A 212 -20.11 0.16 2.88
CA VAL A 212 -20.54 -0.66 1.75
C VAL A 212 -20.36 0.24 0.53
N PRO A 213 -19.57 -0.15 -0.49
CA PRO A 213 -19.52 0.63 -1.72
C PRO A 213 -20.97 0.80 -2.23
N PRO A 214 -21.36 1.99 -2.70
CA PRO A 214 -22.71 2.19 -3.22
C PRO A 214 -22.98 1.18 -4.32
N ASN A 215 -24.15 0.53 -4.24
CA ASN A 215 -24.65 -0.40 -5.27
C ASN A 215 -24.71 0.25 -6.65
#